data_AF-A0A4Y7T4W4-F1
#
_entry.id   AF-A0A4Y7T4W4-F1
#
_cell.length_a   1.000
_cell.length_b   1.000
_cell.length_c   1.000
_cell.angle_alpha   90.00
_cell.angle_beta   90.00
_cell.angle_gamma   90.00
#
_symmetry.space_group_name_H-M   'P 1'
#
loop_
_entity.id
_entity.type
_entity.pdbx_description
1 polymer ?
#
loop_
_entity_poly.entity_id
_entity_poly.type
_entity_poly.pdbx_seq_one_letter_code
_entity_poly.pdbx_strand_id
1 'polypeptide(L)'
;MFGLELRLNRWSEHGIDPNGFDIDESLRGLRDSEDGLVSRVFMANTYGGSSQLVLPKISPQKYAEHGFTGRFMYLGCDYQPCAPTIPGSPGLWISVDVDTSEDWKHGIVRTFTKVQDHTPRLWQYQGQYRLRRSRPISQAEWEQQPPSLRNKWISDLKTQGWGGNMRARIYGRKNLEPNLTEAYIKDVQKRSLDKEITKEEIAVALQSGQEQMIVYTMECVGYEENFQRHLIDKHLTHKATSESDEEEPQGKWKGEQKKSKSEKAISQPAAKKRRVKVEA
;
A
#
# COMPACT_ATOMS: atom_id res chain seq x y z
N MET A 1 18.61 -5.91 -1.38
CA MET A 1 17.32 -6.06 -2.12
C MET A 1 17.24 -7.52 -2.53
N PHE A 2 16.06 -8.13 -2.74
CA PHE A 2 16.00 -9.51 -3.24
C PHE A 2 16.92 -9.67 -4.45
N GLY A 3 17.99 -10.45 -4.28
CA GLY A 3 18.93 -10.72 -5.36
C GLY A 3 18.22 -11.36 -6.55
N LEU A 4 18.79 -11.26 -7.74
CA LEU A 4 18.24 -11.89 -8.93
C LEU A 4 18.02 -13.40 -8.71
N GLU A 5 19.02 -14.10 -8.18
CA GLU A 5 18.91 -15.53 -7.86
C GLU A 5 17.74 -15.85 -6.93
N LEU A 6 17.55 -15.04 -5.90
CA LEU A 6 16.46 -15.26 -4.95
C LEU A 6 15.08 -15.09 -5.60
N ARG A 7 14.94 -14.13 -6.53
CA ARG A 7 13.71 -13.96 -7.31
C ARG A 7 13.48 -15.15 -8.24
N LEU A 8 14.51 -15.55 -8.99
CA LEU A 8 14.45 -16.69 -9.91
C LEU A 8 14.07 -17.99 -9.19
N ASN A 9 14.65 -18.25 -8.01
CA ASN A 9 14.30 -19.41 -7.20
C ASN A 9 12.82 -19.41 -6.81
N ARG A 10 12.29 -18.27 -6.31
CA ARG A 10 10.88 -18.14 -5.94
C ARG A 10 9.95 -18.29 -7.14
N TRP A 11 10.33 -17.78 -8.32
CA TRP A 11 9.54 -17.97 -9.54
C TRP A 11 9.55 -19.44 -10.01
N SER A 12 10.71 -20.09 -9.97
CA SER A 12 10.87 -21.51 -10.30
C SER A 12 10.05 -22.43 -9.40
N GLU A 13 10.02 -22.16 -8.08
CA GLU A 13 9.18 -22.87 -7.09
C GLU A 13 7.69 -22.88 -7.48
N HIS A 14 7.24 -21.88 -8.25
CA HIS A 14 5.85 -21.76 -8.71
C HIS A 14 5.67 -21.95 -10.22
N GLY A 15 6.71 -22.38 -10.94
CA GLY A 15 6.67 -22.60 -12.40
C GLY A 15 6.43 -21.34 -13.21
N ILE A 16 6.89 -20.17 -12.73
CA ILE A 16 6.74 -18.88 -13.43
C ILE A 16 7.94 -18.67 -14.37
N ASP A 17 7.65 -18.39 -15.64
CA ASP A 17 8.68 -18.03 -16.61
C ASP A 17 9.30 -16.66 -16.27
N PRO A 18 10.63 -16.58 -16.04
CA PRO A 18 11.30 -15.30 -15.79
C PRO A 18 11.22 -14.30 -16.95
N ASN A 19 10.97 -14.76 -18.18
CA ASN A 19 10.75 -13.90 -19.34
C ASN A 19 9.39 -13.21 -19.32
N GLY A 20 8.45 -13.72 -18.50
CA GLY A 20 7.12 -13.14 -18.33
C GLY A 20 6.14 -13.51 -19.43
N PHE A 21 5.07 -12.72 -19.51
CA PHE A 21 4.04 -12.86 -20.51
C PHE A 21 4.46 -12.16 -21.81
N ASP A 22 4.37 -12.87 -22.93
CA ASP A 22 4.64 -12.32 -24.25
C ASP A 22 3.49 -11.38 -24.66
N ILE A 23 3.74 -10.07 -24.56
CA ILE A 23 2.80 -9.05 -25.00
C ILE A 23 3.06 -8.82 -26.48
N ASP A 24 1.99 -8.92 -27.28
CA ASP A 24 2.03 -8.60 -28.71
C ASP A 24 2.77 -7.27 -28.95
N GLU A 25 3.86 -7.36 -29.71
CA GLU A 25 4.75 -6.23 -29.99
C GLU A 25 4.03 -5.08 -30.71
N SER A 26 2.93 -5.36 -31.42
CA SER A 26 2.07 -4.32 -32.01
C SER A 26 1.45 -3.40 -30.95
N LEU A 27 1.38 -3.83 -29.69
CA LEU A 27 0.90 -3.03 -28.55
C LEU A 27 2.00 -2.22 -27.88
N ARG A 28 3.27 -2.34 -28.30
CA ARG A 28 4.39 -1.60 -27.71
C ARG A 28 4.11 -0.10 -27.65
N GLY A 29 3.66 0.48 -28.77
CA GLY A 29 3.36 1.92 -28.84
C GLY A 29 2.26 2.35 -27.86
N LEU A 30 1.29 1.48 -27.59
CA LEU A 30 0.20 1.74 -26.64
C LEU A 30 0.65 1.57 -25.18
N ARG A 31 1.49 0.56 -24.92
CA ARG A 31 2.01 0.20 -23.60
C ARG A 31 3.03 1.21 -23.07
N ASP A 32 3.92 1.65 -23.96
CA ASP A 32 5.07 2.50 -23.64
C ASP A 32 4.78 3.99 -23.87
N SER A 33 3.54 4.33 -24.31
CA SER A 33 3.11 5.72 -24.46
C SER A 33 3.05 6.43 -23.11
N GLU A 34 3.53 7.68 -23.08
CA GLU A 34 3.39 8.58 -21.94
C GLU A 34 1.91 8.83 -21.57
N ASP A 35 0.99 8.70 -22.53
CA ASP A 35 -0.44 8.83 -22.28
C ASP A 35 -1.01 7.64 -21.50
N GLY A 36 -0.31 6.50 -21.49
CA GLY A 36 -0.61 5.35 -20.65
C GLY A 36 -0.18 5.51 -19.19
N LEU A 37 0.58 6.57 -18.87
CA LEU A 37 1.02 6.86 -17.51
C LEU A 37 -0.03 7.71 -16.78
N VAL A 38 -0.61 7.15 -15.72
CA VAL A 38 -1.80 7.74 -15.08
C VAL A 38 -1.59 8.05 -13.61
N SER A 39 -2.30 9.06 -13.10
CA SER A 39 -2.34 9.35 -11.67
C SER A 39 -3.36 8.46 -10.95
N ARG A 40 -3.14 8.18 -9.66
CA ARG A 40 -4.12 7.43 -8.86
C ARG A 40 -5.40 8.21 -8.56
N VAL A 41 -5.37 9.54 -8.65
CA VAL A 41 -6.56 10.38 -8.52
C VAL A 41 -7.45 10.20 -9.75
N PHE A 42 -6.86 10.27 -10.95
CA PHE A 42 -7.57 9.95 -12.19
C PHE A 42 -8.16 8.53 -12.13
N MET A 43 -7.36 7.54 -11.72
CA MET A 43 -7.86 6.16 -11.62
C MET A 43 -9.05 6.03 -10.66
N ALA A 44 -8.99 6.69 -9.50
CA ALA A 44 -10.07 6.65 -8.52
C ALA A 44 -11.36 7.33 -9.02
N ASN A 45 -11.24 8.42 -9.78
CA ASN A 45 -12.39 9.13 -10.34
C ASN A 45 -13.02 8.35 -11.50
N THR A 46 -12.20 7.80 -12.39
CA THR A 46 -12.63 7.11 -13.61
C THR A 46 -13.13 5.69 -13.30
N TYR A 47 -12.35 4.89 -12.58
CA TYR A 47 -12.62 3.47 -12.32
C TYR A 47 -13.11 3.19 -10.90
N GLY A 48 -13.18 4.21 -10.02
CA GLY A 48 -13.57 4.04 -8.63
C GLY A 48 -12.42 3.58 -7.72
N GLY A 49 -12.75 3.35 -6.45
CA GLY A 49 -11.80 2.84 -5.47
C GLY A 49 -11.11 3.93 -4.65
N SER A 50 -9.79 3.84 -4.52
CA SER A 50 -9.00 4.73 -3.66
C SER A 50 -7.70 5.14 -4.35
N SER A 51 -7.32 6.39 -4.17
CA SER A 51 -6.04 6.93 -4.63
C SER A 51 -4.85 6.56 -3.71
N GLN A 52 -5.10 5.86 -2.59
CA GLN A 52 -4.07 5.52 -1.59
C GLN A 52 -3.91 4.02 -1.34
N LEU A 53 -4.99 3.23 -1.31
CA LEU A 53 -4.92 1.80 -0.96
C LEU A 53 -4.25 0.93 -2.03
N VAL A 54 -3.39 -0.02 -1.66
CA VAL A 54 -2.77 -0.96 -2.63
C VAL A 54 -3.83 -1.74 -3.40
N LEU A 55 -4.88 -2.22 -2.72
CA LEU A 55 -5.99 -2.98 -3.29
C LEU A 55 -7.31 -2.27 -2.99
N PRO A 56 -7.70 -1.24 -3.75
CA PRO A 56 -8.93 -0.53 -3.49
C PRO A 56 -10.16 -1.40 -3.79
N LYS A 57 -11.23 -1.18 -3.02
CA LYS A 57 -12.56 -1.75 -3.32
C LYS A 57 -13.28 -0.82 -4.28
N ILE A 58 -13.61 -1.31 -5.48
CA ILE A 58 -14.43 -0.59 -6.46
C ILE A 58 -15.91 -0.91 -6.21
N SER A 59 -16.78 0.09 -6.31
CA SER A 59 -18.22 -0.08 -6.09
C SER A 59 -18.89 -0.82 -7.26
N PRO A 60 -19.99 -1.56 -7.02
CA PRO A 60 -20.77 -2.18 -8.10
C PRO A 60 -21.20 -1.19 -9.18
N GLN A 61 -21.57 0.03 -8.78
CA GLN A 61 -21.92 1.11 -9.71
C GLN A 61 -20.76 1.44 -10.66
N LYS A 62 -19.55 1.62 -10.13
CA LYS A 62 -18.38 1.92 -10.96
C LYS A 62 -18.07 0.79 -11.93
N TYR A 63 -18.15 -0.47 -11.48
CA TYR A 63 -18.02 -1.61 -12.40
C TYR A 63 -19.06 -1.59 -13.52
N ALA A 64 -20.31 -1.22 -13.23
CA ALA A 64 -21.35 -1.10 -14.25
C ALA A 64 -21.08 0.06 -15.24
N GLU A 65 -20.49 1.16 -14.78
CA GLU A 65 -20.14 2.32 -15.62
C GLU A 65 -19.02 2.00 -16.63
N HIS A 66 -17.96 1.31 -16.21
CA HIS A 66 -16.77 1.08 -17.07
C HIS A 66 -16.62 -0.35 -17.59
N GLY A 67 -17.40 -1.32 -17.11
CA GLY A 67 -17.40 -2.72 -17.59
C GLY A 67 -16.21 -3.60 -17.16
N PHE A 68 -15.06 -3.02 -16.79
CA PHE A 68 -13.87 -3.77 -16.34
C PHE A 68 -14.00 -4.38 -14.93
N THR A 69 -14.56 -5.58 -14.80
CA THR A 69 -14.67 -6.27 -13.50
C THR A 69 -13.32 -6.78 -12.99
N GLY A 70 -13.16 -6.91 -11.67
CA GLY A 70 -11.96 -7.47 -11.03
C GLY A 70 -11.20 -6.43 -10.22
N ARG A 71 -10.13 -6.85 -9.53
CA ARG A 71 -9.39 -5.97 -8.62
C ARG A 71 -8.26 -5.22 -9.30
N PHE A 72 -7.98 -4.05 -8.77
CA PHE A 72 -6.85 -3.21 -9.17
C PHE A 72 -5.80 -3.30 -8.04
N MET A 73 -4.53 -3.29 -8.40
CA MET A 73 -3.40 -3.39 -7.47
C MET A 73 -2.36 -2.33 -7.79
N TYR A 74 -1.98 -1.51 -6.81
CA TYR A 74 -1.05 -0.40 -6.98
C TYR A 74 0.21 -0.62 -6.14
N LEU A 75 1.33 -0.95 -6.78
CA LEU A 75 2.61 -1.19 -6.14
C LEU A 75 3.58 -0.02 -6.26
N GLY A 76 3.90 0.57 -5.11
CA GLY A 76 4.97 1.55 -5.00
C GLY A 76 6.32 0.87 -4.75
N CYS A 77 7.34 1.24 -5.52
CA CYS A 77 8.69 0.66 -5.43
C CYS A 77 9.34 0.81 -4.04
N ASP A 78 8.92 1.79 -3.24
CA ASP A 78 9.48 2.03 -1.91
C ASP A 78 9.16 0.91 -0.90
N TYR A 79 8.11 0.13 -1.13
CA TYR A 79 7.76 -1.06 -0.34
C TYR A 79 7.96 -2.34 -1.14
N GLN A 80 7.79 -2.24 -2.45
CA GLN A 80 7.73 -3.37 -3.38
C GLN A 80 8.89 -3.25 -4.38
N PRO A 81 10.14 -3.44 -3.92
CA PRO A 81 11.33 -3.26 -4.76
C PRO A 81 11.42 -4.29 -5.90
N CYS A 82 10.56 -5.31 -5.87
CA CYS A 82 10.50 -6.38 -6.85
C CYS A 82 9.13 -6.46 -7.53
N ALA A 83 8.34 -5.39 -7.46
CA ALA A 83 7.14 -5.24 -8.28
C ALA A 83 7.51 -5.34 -9.78
N PRO A 84 6.59 -5.78 -10.64
CA PRO A 84 6.83 -5.76 -12.09
C PRO A 84 7.02 -4.32 -12.55
N THR A 85 8.15 -4.01 -13.19
CA THR A 85 8.47 -2.68 -13.72
C THR A 85 8.39 -2.59 -15.24
N ILE A 86 8.24 -3.74 -15.89
CA ILE A 86 8.05 -3.88 -17.34
C ILE A 86 6.73 -4.64 -17.52
N PRO A 87 5.80 -4.18 -18.36
CA PRO A 87 4.54 -4.88 -18.47
C PRO A 87 4.75 -6.29 -19.01
N GLY A 88 4.03 -7.26 -18.47
CA GLY A 88 4.24 -8.68 -18.76
C GLY A 88 5.28 -9.36 -17.87
N SER A 89 6.24 -8.61 -17.31
CA SER A 89 7.30 -9.21 -16.48
C SER A 89 6.76 -9.78 -15.16
N PRO A 90 7.37 -10.84 -14.61
CA PRO A 90 7.01 -11.35 -13.31
C PRO A 90 7.49 -10.42 -12.19
N GLY A 91 6.92 -10.59 -11.00
CA GLY A 91 7.27 -9.78 -9.83
C GLY A 91 7.12 -10.52 -8.52
N LEU A 92 7.39 -9.81 -7.43
CA LEU A 92 7.08 -10.21 -6.05
C LEU A 92 6.28 -9.11 -5.37
N TRP A 93 5.32 -9.51 -4.54
CA TRP A 93 4.58 -8.63 -3.64
C TRP A 93 4.80 -9.04 -2.19
N ILE A 94 5.25 -8.09 -1.38
CA ILE A 94 5.48 -8.26 0.06
C ILE A 94 4.25 -7.73 0.81
N SER A 95 3.71 -8.55 1.72
CA SER A 95 2.58 -8.24 2.57
C SER A 95 2.87 -8.64 4.02
N VAL A 96 2.13 -8.07 4.97
CA VAL A 96 2.31 -8.31 6.42
C VAL A 96 1.16 -9.08 7.05
N ASP A 97 0.08 -9.29 6.29
CA ASP A 97 -1.10 -10.01 6.73
C ASP A 97 -1.23 -11.36 6.04
N VAL A 98 -1.54 -12.36 6.86
CA VAL A 98 -1.65 -13.77 6.50
C VAL A 98 -3.02 -13.98 5.86
N ASP A 99 -3.09 -13.89 4.53
CA ASP A 99 -4.08 -14.74 3.86
C ASP A 99 -3.55 -16.17 3.98
N THR A 100 -4.27 -16.99 4.74
CA THR A 100 -3.85 -18.35 5.05
C THR A 100 -4.02 -19.31 3.89
N SER A 101 -4.64 -18.90 2.78
CA SER A 101 -4.73 -19.73 1.58
C SER A 101 -3.42 -19.74 0.78
N GLU A 102 -3.17 -20.88 0.13
CA GLU A 102 -2.07 -21.06 -0.83
C GLU A 102 -2.25 -20.16 -2.06
N ASP A 103 -3.49 -20.10 -2.56
CA ASP A 103 -3.87 -19.18 -3.63
C ASP A 103 -4.48 -17.88 -3.09
N TRP A 104 -4.15 -16.78 -3.75
CA TRP A 104 -4.80 -15.50 -3.48
C TRP A 104 -6.28 -15.57 -3.86
N LYS A 105 -7.16 -15.51 -2.85
CA LYS A 105 -8.62 -15.72 -3.01
C LYS A 105 -9.33 -14.70 -3.90
N HIS A 106 -8.63 -13.67 -4.34
CA HIS A 106 -9.21 -12.60 -5.15
C HIS A 106 -8.97 -12.76 -6.65
N GLY A 107 -8.36 -13.87 -7.08
CA GLY A 107 -8.16 -14.19 -8.49
C GLY A 107 -7.14 -13.29 -9.17
N ILE A 108 -7.38 -13.02 -10.46
CA ILE A 108 -6.53 -12.20 -11.31
C ILE A 108 -6.72 -10.71 -10.98
N VAL A 109 -5.63 -9.95 -10.90
CA VAL A 109 -5.66 -8.50 -10.60
C VAL A 109 -5.00 -7.67 -11.70
N ARG A 110 -5.57 -6.49 -11.99
CA ARG A 110 -4.95 -5.45 -12.82
C ARG A 110 -3.86 -4.75 -12.02
N THR A 111 -2.60 -4.99 -12.35
CA THR A 111 -1.46 -4.43 -11.60
C THR A 111 -0.95 -3.15 -12.23
N PHE A 112 -0.69 -2.17 -11.39
CA PHE A 112 -0.04 -0.91 -11.70
C PHE A 112 1.20 -0.74 -10.84
N THR A 113 2.29 -0.30 -11.45
CA THR A 113 3.54 0.03 -10.73
C THR A 113 3.83 1.52 -10.89
N LYS A 114 4.30 2.14 -9.82
CA LYS A 114 4.73 3.55 -9.80
C LYS A 114 5.99 3.70 -10.64
N VAL A 115 5.95 4.55 -11.66
CA VAL A 115 7.10 4.84 -12.54
C VAL A 115 7.71 6.22 -12.27
N GLN A 116 6.93 7.13 -11.66
CA GLN A 116 7.37 8.49 -11.36
C GLN A 116 7.01 8.90 -9.93
N ASP A 117 8.00 9.43 -9.21
CA ASP A 117 7.88 9.81 -7.80
C ASP A 117 7.53 11.28 -7.56
N HIS A 118 7.90 12.16 -8.48
CA HIS A 118 7.61 13.59 -8.42
C HIS A 118 6.18 13.89 -8.87
N THR A 119 5.70 15.10 -8.60
CA THR A 119 4.33 15.51 -8.92
C THR A 119 4.18 15.77 -10.43
N PRO A 120 3.18 15.17 -11.10
CA PRO A 120 2.24 14.17 -10.58
C PRO A 120 2.88 12.79 -10.46
N ARG A 121 2.51 12.03 -9.42
CA ARG A 121 2.95 10.63 -9.28
C ARG A 121 2.27 9.77 -10.32
N LEU A 122 3.05 9.17 -11.21
CA LEU A 122 2.54 8.40 -12.35
C LEU A 122 2.72 6.89 -12.16
N TRP A 123 1.76 6.17 -12.72
CA TRP A 123 1.59 4.73 -12.61
C TRP A 123 1.36 4.13 -13.99
N GLN A 124 1.99 3.00 -14.26
CA GLN A 124 1.86 2.28 -15.52
C GLN A 124 1.15 0.94 -15.29
N TYR A 125 0.20 0.62 -16.15
CA TYR A 125 -0.44 -0.70 -16.19
C TYR A 125 0.57 -1.77 -16.63
N GLN A 126 0.73 -2.81 -15.82
CA GLN A 126 1.72 -3.87 -16.04
C GLN A 126 1.10 -5.15 -16.64
N GLY A 127 -0.23 -5.29 -16.59
CA GLY A 127 -0.94 -6.49 -17.04
C GLY A 127 -1.85 -7.11 -15.98
N GLN A 128 -2.33 -8.32 -16.28
CA GLN A 128 -3.19 -9.15 -15.45
C GLN A 128 -2.35 -10.16 -14.68
N TYR A 129 -2.38 -10.09 -13.35
CA TYR A 129 -1.51 -10.92 -12.52
C TYR A 129 -2.27 -11.95 -11.69
N ARG A 130 -1.77 -13.18 -11.71
CA ARG A 130 -2.07 -14.21 -10.73
C ARG A 130 -1.05 -14.13 -9.60
N LEU A 131 -1.53 -14.17 -8.36
CA LEU A 131 -0.69 -14.15 -7.17
C LEU A 131 -0.70 -15.52 -6.52
N ARG A 132 0.49 -16.08 -6.28
CA ARG A 132 0.67 -17.33 -5.52
C ARG A 132 1.50 -17.04 -4.29
N ARG A 133 1.07 -17.58 -3.15
CA ARG A 133 1.83 -17.40 -1.91
C ARG A 133 3.12 -18.20 -1.98
N SER A 134 4.24 -17.52 -1.78
CA SER A 134 5.56 -18.12 -1.63
C SER A 134 5.93 -18.20 -0.15
N ARG A 135 7.04 -18.88 0.16
CA ARG A 135 7.59 -18.91 1.52
C ARG A 135 7.80 -17.48 2.05
N PRO A 136 7.51 -17.21 3.34
CA PRO A 136 7.76 -15.90 3.94
C PRO A 136 9.22 -15.45 3.79
N ILE A 137 9.46 -14.16 3.99
CA ILE A 137 10.83 -13.62 4.04
C ILE A 137 11.53 -14.25 5.24
N SER A 138 12.65 -14.94 5.00
CA SER A 138 13.46 -15.50 6.08
C SER A 138 14.23 -14.41 6.81
N GLN A 139 14.76 -14.71 7.99
CA GLN A 139 15.65 -13.78 8.71
C GLN A 139 16.83 -13.34 7.84
N ALA A 140 17.51 -14.29 7.19
CA ALA A 140 18.66 -14.00 6.33
C ALA A 140 18.27 -13.11 5.14
N GLU A 141 17.10 -13.36 4.52
CA GLU A 141 16.59 -12.53 3.42
C GLU A 141 16.21 -11.12 3.88
N TRP A 142 15.67 -11.00 5.09
CA TRP A 142 15.36 -9.71 5.71
C TRP A 142 16.63 -8.91 5.99
N GLU A 143 17.67 -9.53 6.55
CA GLU A 143 18.95 -8.90 6.83
C GLU A 143 19.65 -8.39 5.56
N GLN A 144 19.47 -9.07 4.42
CA GLN A 144 19.95 -8.64 3.11
C GLN A 144 19.16 -7.47 2.49
N GLN A 145 18.08 -7.03 3.11
CA GLN A 145 17.33 -5.87 2.62
C GLN A 145 18.07 -4.56 2.96
N PRO A 146 18.02 -3.55 2.07
CA PRO A 146 18.67 -2.27 2.32
C PRO A 146 18.11 -1.65 3.61
N PRO A 147 18.95 -0.99 4.43
CA PRO A 147 18.48 -0.33 5.65
C PRO A 147 17.31 0.64 5.42
N SER A 148 17.31 1.35 4.29
CA SER A 148 16.21 2.25 3.91
C SER A 148 14.86 1.53 3.79
N LEU A 149 14.82 0.37 3.13
CA LEU A 149 13.62 -0.44 2.98
C LEU A 149 13.17 -1.01 4.33
N ARG A 150 14.10 -1.54 5.13
CA ARG A 150 13.79 -2.07 6.46
C ARG A 150 13.20 -0.99 7.36
N ASN A 151 13.84 0.17 7.43
CA ASN A 151 13.40 1.30 8.24
C ASN A 151 12.03 1.83 7.79
N LYS A 152 11.77 1.86 6.48
CA LYS A 152 10.47 2.26 5.94
C LYS A 152 9.36 1.29 6.36
N TRP A 153 9.58 -0.01 6.19
CA TRP A 153 8.63 -1.04 6.65
C TRP A 153 8.39 -0.96 8.16
N ILE A 154 9.43 -0.86 8.99
CA ILE A 154 9.31 -0.75 10.45
C ILE A 154 8.52 0.51 10.84
N SER A 155 8.83 1.65 10.24
CA SER A 155 8.15 2.92 10.53
C SER A 155 6.66 2.88 10.19
N ASP A 156 6.33 2.25 9.08
CA ASP A 156 4.95 2.16 8.61
C ASP A 156 4.17 1.06 9.32
N LEU A 157 4.78 -0.07 9.61
CA LEU A 157 4.24 -1.10 10.49
C LEU A 157 3.90 -0.55 11.87
N LYS A 158 4.59 0.49 12.33
CA LYS A 158 4.27 1.17 13.59
C LYS A 158 3.02 2.05 13.51
N THR A 159 2.81 2.72 12.37
CA THR A 159 1.86 3.84 12.25
C THR A 159 0.60 3.50 11.47
N GLN A 160 0.71 2.59 10.52
CA GLN A 160 -0.36 2.25 9.59
C GLN A 160 -1.29 1.17 10.18
N GLY A 161 -2.58 1.25 9.82
CA GLY A 161 -3.61 0.32 10.30
C GLY A 161 -3.33 -1.14 9.91
N TRP A 162 -2.79 -1.36 8.72
CA TRP A 162 -2.41 -2.70 8.21
C TRP A 162 -1.27 -3.35 8.99
N GLY A 163 -0.51 -2.59 9.81
CA GLY A 163 0.47 -3.16 10.74
C GLY A 163 -0.13 -3.65 12.06
N GLY A 164 -1.42 -3.42 12.31
CA GLY A 164 -2.06 -3.67 13.60
C GLY A 164 -2.03 -5.13 14.03
N ASN A 165 -2.21 -6.08 13.11
CA ASN A 165 -2.20 -7.51 13.45
C ASN A 165 -0.81 -7.95 13.91
N MET A 166 0.23 -7.53 13.21
CA MET A 166 1.62 -7.81 13.58
C MET A 166 1.95 -7.21 14.95
N ARG A 167 1.62 -5.94 15.18
CA ARG A 167 1.83 -5.29 16.48
C ARG A 167 1.10 -6.01 17.61
N ALA A 168 -0.15 -6.43 17.40
CA ALA A 168 -0.91 -7.17 18.40
C ALA A 168 -0.28 -8.53 18.75
N ARG A 169 0.28 -9.24 17.76
CA ARG A 169 1.04 -10.48 18.02
C ARG A 169 2.32 -10.23 18.83
N ILE A 170 3.07 -9.17 18.48
CA ILE A 170 4.26 -8.76 19.23
C ILE A 170 3.89 -8.43 20.68
N TYR A 171 2.80 -7.69 20.89
CA TYR A 171 2.27 -7.39 22.22
C TYR A 171 1.93 -8.64 23.02
N GLY A 172 1.23 -9.59 22.41
CA GLY A 172 0.90 -10.84 23.09
C GLY A 172 2.15 -11.62 23.52
N ARG A 173 3.15 -11.77 22.64
CA ARG A 173 4.41 -12.45 22.98
C ARG A 173 5.17 -11.73 24.10
N LYS A 174 5.22 -10.40 24.06
CA LYS A 174 5.83 -9.58 25.12
C LYS A 174 5.19 -9.81 26.48
N ASN A 175 3.88 -10.05 26.51
CA ASN A 175 3.12 -10.32 27.73
C ASN A 175 2.95 -11.82 28.03
N LEU A 176 3.75 -12.67 27.39
CA LEU A 176 3.78 -14.12 27.58
C LEU A 176 2.40 -14.80 27.35
N GLU A 177 1.60 -14.26 26.44
CA GLU A 177 0.32 -14.86 26.06
C GLU A 177 0.59 -16.15 25.26
N PRO A 178 0.19 -17.34 25.77
CA PRO A 178 0.47 -18.61 25.11
C PRO A 178 -0.35 -18.81 23.83
N ASN A 179 -1.53 -18.19 23.71
CA ASN A 179 -2.47 -18.42 22.61
C ASN A 179 -2.86 -17.12 21.90
N LEU A 180 -2.10 -16.78 20.84
CA LEU A 180 -2.37 -15.62 19.99
C LEU A 180 -3.51 -15.88 18.98
N THR A 181 -4.70 -16.18 19.49
CA THR A 181 -5.90 -16.40 18.68
C THR A 181 -6.35 -15.12 17.96
N GLU A 182 -7.15 -15.26 16.90
CA GLU A 182 -7.74 -14.08 16.24
C GLU A 182 -8.59 -13.21 17.18
N ALA A 183 -9.29 -13.84 18.14
CA ALA A 183 -10.08 -13.13 19.13
C ALA A 183 -9.20 -12.28 20.06
N TYR A 184 -8.06 -12.84 20.49
CA TYR A 184 -7.07 -12.12 21.28
C TYR A 184 -6.48 -10.93 20.51
N ILE A 185 -6.06 -11.14 19.26
CA ILE A 185 -5.54 -10.08 18.39
C ILE A 185 -6.55 -8.93 18.27
N LYS A 186 -7.83 -9.25 18.06
CA LYS A 186 -8.91 -8.26 17.98
C LYS A 186 -9.12 -7.51 19.31
N ASP A 187 -9.04 -8.19 20.46
CA ASP A 187 -9.15 -7.54 21.78
C ASP A 187 -8.01 -6.54 22.02
N VAL A 188 -6.76 -6.95 21.75
CA VAL A 188 -5.57 -6.11 21.86
C VAL A 188 -5.72 -4.83 21.02
N GLN A 189 -6.19 -4.97 19.77
CA GLN A 189 -6.46 -3.83 18.89
C GLN A 189 -7.62 -2.94 19.36
N LYS A 190 -8.72 -3.55 19.83
CA LYS A 190 -9.88 -2.82 20.37
C LYS A 190 -9.47 -1.95 21.57
N ARG A 191 -8.57 -2.47 22.40
CA ARG A 191 -8.00 -1.75 23.56
C ARG A 191 -6.84 -0.83 23.18
N SER A 192 -6.46 -0.78 21.90
CA SER A 192 -5.33 0.00 21.39
C SER A 192 -3.97 -0.35 22.02
N LEU A 193 -3.84 -1.55 22.58
CA LEU A 193 -2.60 -2.02 23.21
C LEU A 193 -1.52 -2.35 22.17
N ASP A 194 -1.93 -2.69 20.94
CA ASP A 194 -1.01 -2.83 19.79
C ASP A 194 -0.23 -1.54 19.51
N LYS A 195 -0.75 -0.38 19.91
CA LYS A 195 -0.10 0.91 19.73
C LYS A 195 1.00 1.17 20.76
N GLU A 196 1.16 0.34 21.79
CA GLU A 196 2.29 0.43 22.73
C GLU A 196 3.59 -0.10 22.12
N ILE A 197 3.49 -0.98 21.12
CA ILE A 197 4.65 -1.62 20.48
C ILE A 197 5.54 -0.60 19.78
N THR A 198 6.84 -0.56 20.11
CA THR A 198 7.78 0.41 19.54
C THR A 198 8.34 -0.03 18.18
N LYS A 199 9.05 0.87 17.49
CA LYS A 199 9.73 0.54 16.22
C LYS A 199 10.85 -0.49 16.47
N GLU A 200 11.53 -0.37 17.59
CA GLU A 200 12.62 -1.25 18.00
C GLU A 200 12.10 -2.66 18.28
N GLU A 201 10.94 -2.79 18.94
CA GLU A 201 10.28 -4.08 19.16
C GLU A 201 9.85 -4.73 17.84
N ILE A 202 9.33 -3.96 16.87
CA ILE A 202 9.03 -4.46 15.52
C ILE A 202 10.31 -4.91 14.80
N ALA A 203 11.39 -4.13 14.89
CA ALA A 203 12.66 -4.44 14.27
C ALA A 203 13.24 -5.76 14.82
N VAL A 204 13.25 -5.92 16.14
CA VAL A 204 13.70 -7.14 16.82
C VAL A 204 12.82 -8.34 16.45
N ALA A 205 11.49 -8.17 16.39
CA ALA A 205 10.59 -9.25 16.02
C ALA A 205 10.83 -9.76 14.58
N LEU A 206 11.05 -8.85 13.61
CA LEU A 206 11.37 -9.22 12.23
C LEU A 206 12.79 -9.81 12.10
N GLN A 207 13.77 -9.23 12.80
CA GLN A 207 15.15 -9.69 12.76
C GLN A 207 15.32 -11.06 13.41
N SER A 208 14.62 -11.35 14.50
CA SER A 208 14.65 -12.66 15.16
C SER A 208 13.79 -13.73 14.47
N GLY A 209 13.02 -13.35 13.44
CA GLY A 209 12.08 -14.23 12.76
C GLY A 209 10.81 -14.56 13.56
N GLN A 210 10.58 -13.93 14.72
CA GLN A 210 9.33 -14.04 15.48
C GLN A 210 8.13 -13.51 14.68
N GLU A 211 8.36 -12.49 13.87
CA GLU A 211 7.44 -12.02 12.84
C GLU A 211 8.09 -12.18 11.47
N GLN A 212 7.28 -12.51 10.47
CA GLN A 212 7.72 -12.65 9.10
C GLN A 212 6.75 -11.92 8.17
N MET A 213 7.29 -11.39 7.09
CA MET A 213 6.47 -10.85 6.01
C MET A 213 6.23 -11.92 4.96
N ILE A 214 5.02 -11.91 4.41
CA ILE A 214 4.59 -12.84 3.38
C ILE A 214 5.03 -12.31 2.03
N VAL A 215 5.42 -13.24 1.16
CA VAL A 215 5.77 -12.94 -0.23
C VAL A 215 4.77 -13.65 -1.12
N TYR A 216 4.25 -12.94 -2.10
CA TYR A 216 3.53 -13.52 -3.23
C TYR A 216 4.41 -13.42 -4.46
N THR A 217 4.51 -14.49 -5.23
CA THR A 217 4.96 -14.40 -6.62
C THR A 217 3.84 -13.85 -7.49
N MET A 218 4.23 -13.05 -8.48
CA MET A 218 3.31 -12.41 -9.41
C MET A 218 3.61 -12.92 -10.81
N GLU A 219 2.70 -13.70 -11.38
CA GLU A 219 2.74 -14.20 -12.75
C GLU A 219 1.82 -13.35 -13.61
N CYS A 220 2.34 -12.74 -14.68
CA CYS A 220 1.48 -12.10 -15.65
C CYS A 220 0.81 -13.18 -16.52
N VAL A 221 -0.51 -13.17 -16.59
CA VAL A 221 -1.33 -14.18 -17.27
C VAL A 221 -2.11 -13.61 -18.44
N GLY A 222 -1.92 -12.32 -18.73
CA GLY A 222 -2.58 -11.62 -19.81
C GLY A 222 -2.31 -10.13 -19.78
N TYR A 223 -2.56 -9.47 -20.91
CA TYR A 223 -2.52 -8.02 -21.03
C TYR A 223 -3.79 -7.57 -21.72
N GLU A 224 -4.64 -6.81 -21.02
CA GLU A 224 -5.96 -6.47 -21.54
C GLU A 224 -5.91 -5.21 -22.40
N GLU A 225 -5.78 -5.39 -23.71
CA GLU A 225 -5.63 -4.30 -24.67
C GLU A 225 -6.80 -3.30 -24.62
N ASN A 226 -8.04 -3.79 -24.59
CA ASN A 226 -9.23 -2.93 -24.53
C ASN A 226 -9.23 -2.02 -23.31
N PHE A 227 -8.73 -2.54 -22.17
CA PHE A 227 -8.56 -1.74 -20.97
C PHE A 227 -7.48 -0.66 -21.17
N GLN A 228 -6.33 -1.01 -21.74
CA GLN A 228 -5.25 -0.04 -21.99
C GLN A 228 -5.70 1.06 -22.96
N ARG A 229 -6.42 0.72 -24.04
CA ARG A 229 -6.96 1.71 -24.99
C ARG A 229 -7.96 2.64 -24.31
N HIS A 230 -8.89 2.07 -23.54
CA HIS A 230 -9.88 2.84 -22.79
C HIS A 230 -9.22 3.74 -21.73
N LEU A 231 -8.17 3.25 -21.07
CA LEU A 231 -7.38 4.02 -20.11
C LEU A 231 -6.78 5.27 -20.73
N ILE A 232 -6.13 5.12 -21.88
CA ILE A 232 -5.51 6.21 -22.62
C ILE A 232 -6.56 7.21 -23.11
N ASP A 233 -7.63 6.74 -23.73
CA ASP A 233 -8.73 7.59 -24.22
C ASP A 233 -9.33 8.46 -23.10
N LYS A 234 -9.66 7.85 -21.96
CA LYS A 234 -10.19 8.58 -20.80
C LYS A 234 -9.17 9.54 -20.21
N HIS A 235 -7.88 9.18 -20.20
CA HIS A 235 -6.83 10.03 -19.65
C HIS A 235 -6.60 11.27 -20.52
N LEU A 236 -6.57 11.10 -21.84
CA LEU A 236 -6.46 12.21 -22.80
C LEU A 236 -7.67 13.15 -22.70
N THR A 237 -8.89 12.59 -22.64
CA THR A 237 -10.10 13.39 -22.44
C THR A 237 -10.04 14.18 -21.14
N HIS A 238 -9.55 13.57 -20.06
CA HIS A 238 -9.40 14.24 -18.76
C HIS A 238 -8.39 15.40 -18.80
N LYS A 239 -7.23 15.20 -19.43
CA LYS A 239 -6.22 16.26 -19.62
C LYS A 239 -6.78 17.46 -20.39
N ALA A 240 -7.47 17.19 -21.50
CA ALA A 240 -8.06 18.23 -22.33
C ALA A 240 -9.09 19.07 -21.56
N THR A 241 -9.93 18.44 -20.72
CA THR A 241 -10.89 19.16 -19.88
C THR A 241 -10.23 20.00 -18.79
N SER A 242 -9.14 19.50 -18.17
CA SER A 242 -8.45 20.28 -17.13
C SER A 242 -7.69 21.48 -17.69
N GLU A 243 -7.17 21.38 -18.93
CA GLU A 243 -6.48 22.49 -19.60
C GLU A 243 -7.46 23.55 -20.12
N SER A 244 -8.66 23.16 -20.55
CA SER A 244 -9.69 24.12 -20.97
C SER A 244 -10.32 24.91 -19.83
N ASP A 245 -10.26 24.38 -18.60
CA ASP A 245 -10.77 25.05 -17.40
C ASP A 245 -9.75 26.05 -16.80
N GLU A 246 -8.52 26.12 -17.34
CA GLU A 246 -7.47 27.04 -16.89
C GLU A 246 -7.49 28.44 -17.58
N GLU A 247 -8.41 28.71 -18.51
CA GLU A 247 -8.67 30.08 -19.03
C GLU A 247 -9.74 30.83 -18.20
N GLU A 248 -9.35 31.24 -16.98
CA GLU A 248 -9.77 32.39 -16.12
C GLU A 248 -11.28 32.79 -15.93
N PRO A 249 -11.67 33.18 -14.69
CA PRO A 249 -11.21 34.46 -14.15
C PRO A 249 -10.67 34.43 -12.72
N GLN A 250 -9.72 35.33 -12.47
CA GLN A 250 -9.35 35.90 -11.17
C GLN A 250 -10.57 36.36 -10.36
N GLY A 251 -11.21 35.42 -9.66
CA GLY A 251 -12.25 35.66 -8.68
C GLY A 251 -11.64 35.75 -7.28
N LYS A 252 -11.51 36.96 -6.75
CA LYS A 252 -11.15 37.24 -5.34
C LYS A 252 -12.02 36.41 -4.39
N TRP A 253 -11.46 35.34 -3.82
CA TRP A 253 -12.02 34.70 -2.63
C TRP A 253 -11.78 35.60 -1.42
N LYS A 254 -12.74 36.47 -1.10
CA LYS A 254 -12.85 37.08 0.23
C LYS A 254 -13.30 35.98 1.20
N GLY A 255 -12.33 35.40 1.90
CA GLY A 255 -12.60 34.53 3.04
C GLY A 255 -13.27 35.31 4.17
N GLU A 256 -14.58 35.16 4.28
CA GLU A 256 -15.36 35.63 5.42
C GLU A 256 -15.11 34.65 6.59
N GLN A 257 -14.16 35.00 7.46
CA GLN A 257 -13.91 34.28 8.71
C GLN A 257 -15.13 34.43 9.64
N LYS A 258 -15.99 33.41 9.67
CA LYS A 258 -16.93 33.21 10.79
C LYS A 258 -16.15 32.86 12.05
N LYS A 259 -15.86 33.88 12.88
CA LYS A 259 -15.50 33.71 14.30
C LYS A 259 -16.68 33.06 15.03
N SER A 260 -16.58 31.78 15.38
CA SER A 260 -17.46 31.19 16.38
C SER A 260 -17.03 31.65 17.77
N LYS A 261 -17.85 32.49 18.41
CA LYS A 261 -17.81 32.77 19.84
C LYS A 261 -18.11 31.49 20.62
N SER A 262 -17.18 31.05 21.45
CA SER A 262 -17.52 30.36 22.71
C SER A 262 -16.39 30.57 23.72
N GLU A 263 -16.37 31.74 24.35
CA GLU A 263 -15.76 31.90 25.66
C GLU A 263 -16.70 31.24 26.69
N LYS A 264 -16.25 30.14 27.29
CA LYS A 264 -16.69 29.75 28.63
C LYS A 264 -15.47 29.63 29.51
N ALA A 265 -15.40 30.55 30.46
CA ALA A 265 -14.43 30.63 31.54
C ALA A 265 -14.41 29.33 32.36
N ILE A 266 -13.22 28.78 32.58
CA ILE A 266 -12.93 27.90 33.71
C ILE A 266 -11.69 28.48 34.41
N SER A 267 -11.95 29.11 35.54
CA SER A 267 -10.96 29.62 36.49
C SER A 267 -10.16 28.46 37.10
N GLN A 268 -8.84 28.55 37.06
CA GLN A 268 -7.96 27.71 37.88
C GLN A 268 -7.91 28.25 39.33
N PRO A 269 -7.94 27.40 40.37
CA PRO A 269 -7.60 27.81 41.72
C PRO A 269 -6.08 27.77 41.96
N ALA A 270 -5.56 28.85 42.54
CA ALA A 270 -4.16 29.01 42.93
C ALA A 270 -3.79 28.14 44.15
N ALA A 271 -2.68 27.41 44.04
CA ALA A 271 -2.08 26.62 45.10
C ALA A 271 -1.43 27.52 46.17
N LYS A 272 -1.94 27.46 47.40
CA LYS A 272 -1.32 28.08 48.59
C LYS A 272 -0.14 27.23 49.07
N LYS A 273 1.08 27.77 48.96
CA LYS A 273 2.28 27.27 49.66
C LYS A 273 2.12 27.55 51.16
N ARG A 274 2.10 26.50 51.97
CA ARG A 274 2.09 26.57 53.44
C ARG A 274 3.54 26.57 53.94
N ARG A 275 3.92 27.64 54.63
CA ARG A 275 5.24 27.84 55.25
C ARG A 275 5.24 27.13 56.61
N VAL A 276 6.14 26.18 56.80
CA VAL A 276 6.42 25.54 58.10
C VAL A 276 7.17 26.56 58.95
N LYS A 277 6.68 26.80 60.17
CA LYS A 277 7.41 27.53 61.22
C LYS A 277 7.80 26.51 62.29
N VAL A 278 9.09 26.38 62.50
CA VAL A 278 9.72 25.68 63.63
C VAL A 278 9.61 26.59 64.84
N GLU A 279 9.28 26.04 66.01
CA GLU A 279 9.73 26.56 67.31
C GLU A 279 9.63 25.44 68.36
N ALA A 280 10.51 25.56 69.36
CA ALA A 280 10.87 24.59 70.39
C ALA A 280 9.78 24.27 71.41
#